data_AF-A0A9X1RFS0-F1
#
_entry.id   AF-A0A9X1RFS0-F1
#
_cell.length_a   1.000
_cell.length_b   1.000
_cell.length_c   1.000
_cell.angle_alpha   90.00
_cell.angle_beta   90.00
_cell.angle_gamma   90.00
#
_symmetry.space_group_name_H-M   'P 1'
#
loop_
_entity.id
_entity.type
_entity.pdbx_description
1 polymer ?
#
loop_
_entity_poly.entity_id
_entity_poly.type
_entity_poly.pdbx_seq_one_letter_code
_entity_poly.pdbx_strand_id
1 'polypeptide(L)'
;MLPNLNAYPLPRGASATEEIPVMSRLLVHETGHVVVAATAGIPTDYILIDPQNGRHAGYIDENYRARIAAQPALKSRLLAGGAAAEMATFGAAELSISRDDLEPLADHWDIPKSTDGENWMKHTFFRALCQPLLPRDAVDMIRPTYAQLVRAIEDETYLIDGAHVIPIEAYHTIALPLPQAEYWRARERTREGRDRELILSTLRAGAKSGA
;
A
#
# COMPACT_ATOMS: atom_id res chain seq x y z
N MET A 1 -2.76 -26.28 4.04
CA MET A 1 -1.98 -26.28 2.79
C MET A 1 -2.21 -24.93 2.13
N LEU A 2 -1.29 -23.98 2.32
CA LEU A 2 -1.37 -22.68 1.64
C LEU A 2 -1.23 -22.96 0.14
N PRO A 3 -2.19 -22.57 -0.72
CA PRO A 3 -2.05 -22.76 -2.15
C PRO A 3 -0.83 -21.95 -2.62
N ASN A 4 0.24 -22.69 -2.90
CA ASN A 4 1.39 -22.35 -3.73
C ASN A 4 1.79 -20.86 -3.74
N LEU A 5 2.54 -20.45 -2.72
CA LEU A 5 3.23 -19.14 -2.63
C LEU A 5 4.32 -18.94 -3.72
N ASN A 6 4.51 -19.91 -4.63
CA ASN A 6 5.43 -19.80 -5.76
C ASN A 6 4.74 -19.21 -7.01
N ALA A 7 4.52 -17.91 -7.02
CA ALA A 7 4.34 -17.13 -8.25
C ALA A 7 4.64 -15.65 -8.01
N TYR A 8 5.93 -15.28 -7.92
CA TYR A 8 6.32 -13.87 -7.93
C TYR A 8 7.62 -13.53 -8.69
N PRO A 9 7.63 -13.56 -10.03
CA PRO A 9 8.17 -12.45 -10.82
C PRO A 9 7.06 -11.37 -10.91
N LEU A 10 7.36 -10.06 -10.87
CA LEU A 10 7.85 -9.36 -12.06
C LEU A 10 8.64 -8.09 -11.75
N PRO A 11 9.93 -8.11 -12.09
CA PRO A 11 10.66 -6.96 -12.58
C PRO A 11 11.01 -7.19 -14.06
N ARG A 12 10.14 -6.67 -14.96
CA ARG A 12 10.07 -6.86 -16.43
C ARG A 12 9.51 -8.21 -16.90
N GLY A 13 8.43 -8.15 -17.70
CA GLY A 13 8.10 -9.19 -18.67
C GLY A 13 6.77 -9.94 -18.56
N ALA A 14 5.74 -9.44 -17.85
CA ALA A 14 4.41 -10.00 -18.04
C ALA A 14 3.99 -9.76 -19.49
N SER A 15 3.74 -10.83 -20.24
CA SER A 15 2.90 -10.68 -21.42
C SER A 15 1.49 -10.36 -20.94
N ALA A 16 0.78 -9.51 -21.70
CA ALA A 16 -0.59 -9.07 -21.43
C ALA A 16 -1.66 -10.19 -21.52
N THR A 17 -1.29 -11.42 -21.20
CA THR A 17 -2.06 -12.65 -21.43
C THR A 17 -2.20 -13.53 -20.20
N GLU A 18 -1.52 -13.24 -19.09
CA GLU A 18 -1.63 -13.98 -17.83
C GLU A 18 -2.34 -13.14 -16.77
N GLU A 19 -3.38 -13.71 -16.16
CA GLU A 19 -4.14 -13.07 -15.07
C GLU A 19 -3.22 -12.82 -13.87
N ILE A 20 -3.10 -11.57 -13.44
CA ILE A 20 -2.31 -11.19 -12.27
C ILE A 20 -3.02 -11.68 -11.01
N PRO A 21 -2.40 -12.52 -10.16
CA PRO A 21 -3.09 -13.02 -8.97
C PRO A 21 -3.51 -11.87 -8.05
N VAL A 22 -4.70 -11.99 -7.45
CA VAL A 22 -5.29 -10.94 -6.59
C VAL A 22 -4.35 -10.56 -5.44
N MET A 23 -3.73 -11.55 -4.80
CA MET A 23 -2.77 -11.30 -3.72
C MET A 23 -1.56 -10.52 -4.23
N SER A 24 -1.06 -10.83 -5.43
CA SER A 24 0.10 -10.17 -6.02
C SER A 24 -0.10 -8.69 -6.21
N ARG A 25 -1.26 -8.37 -6.77
CA ARG A 25 -1.73 -7.01 -7.00
C ARG A 25 -1.87 -6.24 -5.70
N LEU A 26 -2.48 -6.85 -4.68
CA LEU A 26 -2.60 -6.26 -3.35
C LEU A 26 -1.25 -5.94 -2.72
N LEU A 27 -0.27 -6.85 -2.83
CA LEU A 27 1.08 -6.60 -2.28
C LEU A 27 1.79 -5.44 -2.97
N VAL A 28 1.62 -5.33 -4.29
CA VAL A 28 2.13 -4.18 -5.04
C VAL A 28 1.43 -2.89 -4.60
N HIS A 29 0.11 -2.94 -4.40
CA HIS A 29 -0.69 -1.81 -3.94
C HIS A 29 -0.25 -1.32 -2.54
N GLU A 30 -0.16 -2.21 -1.56
CA GLU A 30 0.30 -1.85 -0.21
C GLU A 30 1.74 -1.33 -0.21
N THR A 31 2.61 -1.91 -1.05
CA THR A 31 3.98 -1.41 -1.23
C THR A 31 3.98 0.05 -1.70
N GLY A 32 3.07 0.42 -2.59
CA GLY A 32 2.92 1.78 -3.07
C GLY A 32 2.60 2.77 -1.96
N HIS A 33 1.64 2.45 -1.09
CA HIS A 33 1.31 3.29 0.07
C HIS A 33 2.49 3.46 1.01
N VAL A 34 3.19 2.35 1.34
CA VAL A 34 4.36 2.38 2.22
C VAL A 34 5.47 3.25 1.66
N VAL A 35 5.80 3.07 0.38
CA VAL A 35 6.89 3.82 -0.24
C VAL A 35 6.56 5.30 -0.33
N VAL A 36 5.33 5.68 -0.70
CA VAL A 36 4.93 7.09 -0.72
C VAL A 36 4.93 7.68 0.68
N ALA A 37 4.38 6.99 1.68
CA ALA A 37 4.41 7.43 3.07
C ALA A 37 5.85 7.67 3.55
N ALA A 38 6.75 6.73 3.25
CA ALA A 38 8.17 6.84 3.57
C ALA A 38 8.81 8.08 2.94
N THR A 39 8.49 8.40 1.67
CA THR A 39 9.03 9.60 0.99
C THR A 39 8.55 10.92 1.61
N ALA A 40 7.44 10.87 2.34
CA ALA A 40 6.94 12.00 3.13
C ALA A 40 7.48 12.00 4.57
N GLY A 41 8.36 11.06 4.92
CA GLY A 41 8.86 10.88 6.29
C GLY A 41 7.78 10.40 7.25
N ILE A 42 6.85 9.58 6.77
CA ILE A 42 5.77 8.98 7.56
C ILE A 42 6.00 7.47 7.55
N PRO A 43 6.33 6.85 8.69
CA PRO A 43 6.47 5.42 8.79
C PRO A 43 5.08 4.76 8.74
N THR A 44 4.97 3.72 7.93
CA THR A 44 3.97 2.68 8.15
C THR A 44 4.56 1.74 9.19
N ASP A 45 3.84 1.49 10.26
CA ASP A 45 4.30 0.68 11.39
C ASP A 45 4.03 -0.81 11.11
N TYR A 46 2.85 -1.12 10.58
CA TYR A 46 2.46 -2.48 10.19
C TYR A 46 1.79 -2.49 8.82
N ILE A 47 2.03 -3.55 8.05
CA ILE A 47 1.17 -3.94 6.94
C ILE A 47 0.37 -5.15 7.41
N LEU A 48 -0.95 -5.05 7.28
CA LEU A 48 -1.90 -6.06 7.72
C LEU A 48 -2.56 -6.66 6.48
N ILE A 49 -2.54 -7.99 6.35
CA ILE A 49 -3.14 -8.68 5.21
C ILE A 49 -3.89 -9.90 5.72
N ASP A 50 -5.18 -9.96 5.42
CA ASP A 50 -6.06 -11.10 5.69
C ASP A 50 -6.44 -11.74 4.35
N PRO A 51 -5.76 -12.83 3.96
CA PRO A 51 -6.03 -13.50 2.70
C PRO A 51 -7.41 -14.17 2.66
N GLN A 52 -7.96 -14.54 3.82
CA GLN A 52 -9.21 -15.31 3.90
C GLN A 52 -10.42 -14.43 3.67
N ASN A 53 -10.42 -13.23 4.26
CA ASN A 53 -11.49 -12.26 4.10
C ASN A 53 -11.20 -11.26 2.99
N GLY A 54 -10.04 -11.38 2.34
CA GLY A 54 -9.54 -10.44 1.35
C GLY A 54 -9.54 -9.04 1.93
N ARG A 55 -8.80 -8.78 3.02
CA ARG A 55 -8.68 -7.45 3.63
C ARG A 55 -7.23 -7.05 3.77
N HIS A 56 -6.97 -5.76 3.70
CA HIS A 56 -5.63 -5.22 3.90
C HIS A 56 -5.68 -3.81 4.47
N ALA A 57 -4.61 -3.44 5.18
CA ALA A 57 -4.41 -2.09 5.68
C ALA A 57 -2.94 -1.84 6.05
N GLY A 58 -2.46 -0.63 5.76
CA GLY A 58 -1.30 -0.05 6.43
C GLY A 58 -1.70 0.65 7.73
N TYR A 59 -1.01 0.36 8.83
CA TYR A 59 -1.15 1.12 10.08
C TYR A 59 -0.10 2.23 10.15
N ILE A 60 -0.55 3.48 10.30
CA ILE A 60 0.29 4.66 10.55
C ILE A 60 -0.13 5.22 11.91
N ASP A 61 0.86 5.58 12.74
CA ASP A 61 0.64 6.15 14.07
C ASP A 61 -0.25 7.43 14.02
N GLU A 62 -1.21 7.53 14.94
CA GLU A 62 -2.22 8.61 14.99
C GLU A 62 -1.61 10.01 15.09
N ASN A 63 -0.37 10.14 15.60
CA ASN A 63 0.34 11.42 15.65
C ASN A 63 0.57 12.04 14.26
N TYR A 64 0.58 11.22 13.20
CA TYR A 64 0.69 11.71 11.83
C TYR A 64 -0.64 12.21 11.26
N ARG A 65 -1.78 11.87 11.86
CA ARG A 65 -3.10 12.18 11.30
C ARG A 65 -3.35 13.68 11.19
N ALA A 66 -2.96 14.46 12.19
CA ALA A 66 -3.09 15.91 12.17
C ALA A 66 -2.27 16.53 11.03
N ARG A 67 -1.04 16.03 10.81
CA ARG A 67 -0.17 16.47 9.70
C ARG A 67 -0.77 16.12 8.34
N ILE A 68 -1.28 14.90 8.19
CA ILE A 68 -1.92 14.44 6.95
C ILE A 68 -3.18 15.29 6.66
N ALA A 69 -4.00 15.56 7.67
CA ALA A 69 -5.20 16.39 7.54
C ALA A 69 -4.86 17.85 7.18
N ALA A 70 -3.78 18.39 7.74
CA ALA A 70 -3.33 19.76 7.48
C ALA A 70 -2.65 19.93 6.10
N GLN A 71 -2.29 18.85 5.42
CA GLN A 71 -1.58 18.87 4.14
C GLN A 71 -2.36 18.10 3.07
N PRO A 72 -3.34 18.74 2.41
CA PRO A 72 -4.19 18.03 1.43
C PRO A 72 -3.41 17.37 0.29
N ALA A 73 -2.35 18.01 -0.22
CA ALA A 73 -1.46 17.40 -1.22
C ALA A 73 -0.73 16.14 -0.71
N LEU A 74 -0.38 16.10 0.58
CA LEU A 74 0.20 14.90 1.20
C LEU A 74 -0.85 13.79 1.29
N LYS A 75 -2.09 14.11 1.73
CA LYS A 75 -3.18 13.15 1.76
C LYS A 75 -3.42 12.52 0.37
N SER A 76 -3.47 13.35 -0.68
CA SER A 76 -3.61 12.86 -2.05
C SER A 76 -2.48 11.94 -2.49
N ARG A 77 -1.24 12.28 -2.13
CA ARG A 77 -0.07 11.44 -2.41
C ARG A 77 -0.21 10.08 -1.75
N LEU A 78 -0.53 10.06 -0.45
CA LEU A 78 -0.68 8.82 0.30
C LEU A 78 -1.76 7.91 -0.31
N LEU A 79 -2.92 8.46 -0.68
CA LEU A 79 -4.01 7.72 -1.32
C LEU A 79 -3.64 7.17 -2.70
N ALA A 80 -2.90 7.95 -3.49
CA ALA A 80 -2.53 7.53 -4.83
C ALA A 80 -1.35 6.52 -4.87
N GLY A 81 -0.72 6.23 -3.72
CA GLY A 81 0.48 5.40 -3.65
C GLY A 81 0.29 4.00 -4.21
N GLY A 82 -0.78 3.30 -3.82
CA GLY A 82 -1.03 1.94 -4.28
C GLY A 82 -1.21 1.83 -5.78
N ALA A 83 -2.10 2.65 -6.34
CA ALA A 83 -2.33 2.63 -7.78
C ALA A 83 -1.11 3.14 -8.58
N ALA A 84 -0.30 4.05 -8.02
CA ALA A 84 0.95 4.45 -8.65
C ALA A 84 1.99 3.32 -8.70
N ALA A 85 2.03 2.45 -7.67
CA ALA A 85 2.85 1.25 -7.70
C ALA A 85 2.33 0.18 -8.66
N GLU A 86 1.01 0.01 -8.77
CA GLU A 86 0.40 -0.83 -9.80
C GLU A 86 0.78 -0.35 -11.20
N MET A 87 0.70 0.96 -11.47
CA MET A 87 1.12 1.50 -12.77
C MET A 87 2.60 1.28 -13.06
N ALA A 88 3.47 1.46 -12.05
CA ALA A 88 4.91 1.24 -12.21
C ALA A 88 5.26 -0.25 -12.46
N THR A 89 4.43 -1.17 -11.96
CA THR A 89 4.72 -2.61 -11.98
C THR A 89 4.02 -3.33 -13.14
N PHE A 90 2.75 -3.02 -13.38
CA PHE A 90 1.87 -3.70 -14.34
C PHE A 90 1.58 -2.87 -15.60
N GLY A 91 1.77 -1.55 -15.53
CA GLY A 91 1.40 -0.62 -16.61
C GLY A 91 -0.09 -0.26 -16.60
N ALA A 92 -0.44 0.72 -17.44
CA ALA A 92 -1.77 1.35 -17.40
C ALA A 92 -2.94 0.46 -17.85
N ALA A 93 -2.67 -0.60 -18.62
CA ALA A 93 -3.71 -1.50 -19.14
C ALA A 93 -4.28 -2.43 -18.06
N GLU A 94 -3.52 -2.67 -16.99
CA GLU A 94 -3.79 -3.67 -15.96
C GLU A 94 -4.08 -3.02 -14.60
N LEU A 95 -4.57 -1.78 -14.56
CA LEU A 95 -4.83 -1.07 -13.31
C LEU A 95 -6.10 -1.58 -12.63
N SER A 96 -5.96 -2.05 -11.38
CA SER A 96 -7.11 -2.26 -10.49
C SER A 96 -7.25 -1.04 -9.62
N ILE A 97 -8.19 -0.19 -9.97
CA ILE A 97 -8.29 1.10 -9.33
C ILE A 97 -9.10 0.94 -8.04
N SER A 98 -8.44 1.04 -6.89
CA SER A 98 -9.08 1.06 -5.58
C SER A 98 -10.03 2.25 -5.48
N ARG A 99 -11.33 1.94 -5.36
CA ARG A 99 -12.38 2.95 -5.21
C ARG A 99 -12.28 3.67 -3.88
N ASP A 100 -11.82 2.98 -2.84
CA ASP A 100 -11.66 3.51 -1.49
C ASP A 100 -10.55 4.57 -1.40
N ASP A 101 -9.53 4.49 -2.27
CA ASP A 101 -8.49 5.53 -2.38
C ASP A 101 -8.89 6.67 -3.32
N LEU A 102 -9.61 6.35 -4.40
CA LEU A 102 -9.98 7.31 -5.42
C LEU A 102 -11.16 8.20 -5.06
N GLU A 103 -12.16 7.71 -4.33
CA GLU A 103 -13.29 8.55 -3.94
C GLU A 103 -12.85 9.74 -3.06
N PRO A 104 -12.07 9.53 -1.98
CA PRO A 104 -11.54 10.64 -1.19
C PRO A 104 -10.63 11.57 -2.00
N LEU A 105 -9.94 11.04 -3.02
CA LEU A 105 -9.07 11.81 -3.90
C LEU A 105 -9.87 12.69 -4.87
N ALA A 106 -10.93 12.14 -5.45
CA ALA A 106 -11.84 12.87 -6.32
C ALA A 106 -12.59 13.95 -5.56
N ASP A 107 -13.09 13.63 -4.36
CA ASP A 107 -13.73 14.60 -3.46
C ASP A 107 -12.76 15.73 -3.11
N HIS A 108 -11.48 15.43 -2.88
CA HIS A 108 -10.47 16.44 -2.59
C HIS A 108 -10.17 17.37 -3.79
N TRP A 109 -10.29 16.87 -5.02
CA TRP A 109 -10.01 17.63 -6.24
C TRP A 109 -11.25 18.16 -6.95
N ASP A 110 -12.41 18.12 -6.29
CA ASP A 110 -13.69 18.52 -6.85
C ASP A 110 -13.98 17.84 -8.20
N ILE A 111 -13.54 16.59 -8.36
CA ILE A 111 -13.79 15.81 -9.58
C ILE A 111 -15.21 15.24 -9.47
N PRO A 112 -16.15 15.64 -10.37
CA PRO A 112 -17.52 15.19 -10.28
C PRO A 112 -17.60 13.67 -10.44
N LYS A 113 -18.36 13.00 -9.58
CA LYS A 113 -18.70 11.58 -9.75
C LYS A 113 -19.46 11.39 -11.07
N SER A 114 -19.16 10.32 -11.79
CA SER A 114 -19.81 10.00 -13.07
C SER A 114 -20.55 8.67 -12.97
N THR A 115 -21.62 8.53 -13.76
CA THR A 115 -22.39 7.29 -13.88
C THR A 115 -21.62 6.18 -14.60
N ASP A 116 -20.61 6.56 -15.39
CA ASP A 116 -19.60 5.65 -15.92
C ASP A 116 -18.44 5.54 -14.91
N GLY A 117 -18.62 4.64 -13.94
CA GLY A 117 -17.72 4.50 -12.79
C GLY A 117 -16.32 4.03 -13.18
N GLU A 118 -16.18 3.14 -14.15
CA GLU A 118 -14.88 2.61 -14.55
C GLU A 118 -14.02 3.67 -15.26
N ASN A 119 -14.59 4.38 -16.24
CA ASN A 119 -13.85 5.44 -16.93
C ASN A 119 -13.59 6.65 -16.02
N TRP A 120 -14.52 6.94 -15.11
CA TRP A 120 -14.30 7.95 -14.07
C TRP A 120 -13.12 7.61 -13.17
N MET A 121 -13.04 6.37 -12.68
CA MET A 121 -11.92 5.89 -11.87
C MET A 121 -10.59 6.01 -12.63
N LYS A 122 -10.53 5.54 -13.88
CA LYS A 122 -9.34 5.68 -14.73
C LYS A 122 -8.91 7.14 -14.90
N HIS A 123 -9.84 8.03 -15.20
CA HIS A 123 -9.54 9.45 -15.41
C HIS A 123 -9.10 10.16 -14.11
N THR A 124 -9.77 9.91 -12.99
CA THR A 124 -9.37 10.40 -11.66
C THR A 124 -7.96 9.93 -11.31
N PHE A 125 -7.67 8.65 -11.58
CA PHE A 125 -6.34 8.08 -11.37
C PHE A 125 -5.27 8.73 -12.25
N PHE A 126 -5.50 8.88 -13.56
CA PHE A 126 -4.54 9.54 -14.44
C PHE A 126 -4.28 10.98 -14.03
N ARG A 127 -5.32 11.72 -13.61
CA ARG A 127 -5.15 13.06 -13.04
C ARG A 127 -4.31 13.05 -11.78
N ALA A 128 -4.46 12.03 -10.95
CA ALA A 128 -3.61 11.81 -9.80
C ALA A 128 -2.16 11.74 -10.23
N LEU A 129 -1.83 10.80 -11.12
CA LEU A 129 -0.46 10.57 -11.57
C LEU A 129 0.22 11.75 -12.25
N CYS A 130 -0.56 12.67 -12.84
CA CYS A 130 -0.04 13.91 -13.40
C CYS A 130 0.38 14.94 -12.34
N GLN A 131 -0.04 14.77 -11.08
CA GLN A 131 0.53 15.52 -9.96
C GLN A 131 1.93 14.97 -9.65
N PRO A 132 2.83 15.77 -9.05
CA PRO A 132 4.09 15.27 -8.51
C PRO A 132 3.79 14.39 -7.28
N LEU A 133 3.30 13.18 -7.54
CA LEU A 133 2.85 12.24 -6.53
C LEU A 133 3.98 11.35 -6.01
N LEU A 134 4.78 10.86 -6.95
CA LEU A 134 5.95 10.04 -6.68
C LEU A 134 7.19 10.83 -7.08
N PRO A 135 8.07 11.17 -6.12
CA PRO A 135 9.47 11.41 -6.45
C PRO A 135 9.99 10.24 -7.29
N ARG A 136 10.86 10.49 -8.27
CA ARG A 136 11.48 9.41 -9.06
C ARG A 136 12.09 8.33 -8.18
N ASP A 137 12.67 8.76 -7.06
CA ASP A 137 13.27 7.93 -6.02
C ASP A 137 12.26 6.98 -5.34
N ALA A 138 10.97 7.31 -5.33
CA ALA A 138 9.93 6.43 -4.80
C ALA A 138 9.69 5.23 -5.73
N VAL A 139 9.73 5.42 -7.05
CA VAL A 139 9.52 4.31 -7.99
C VAL A 139 10.62 3.26 -7.87
N ASP A 140 11.87 3.70 -7.69
CA ASP A 140 13.03 2.82 -7.52
C ASP A 140 12.93 1.97 -6.25
N MET A 141 12.16 2.43 -5.27
CA MET A 141 11.96 1.77 -3.98
C MET A 141 10.82 0.75 -3.92
N ILE A 142 9.92 0.74 -4.91
CA ILE A 142 8.79 -0.20 -4.96
C ILE A 142 9.30 -1.65 -5.02
N ARG A 143 10.18 -1.96 -5.97
CA ARG A 143 10.68 -3.33 -6.18
C ARG A 143 11.40 -3.93 -4.97
N PRO A 144 12.40 -3.28 -4.35
CA PRO A 144 13.07 -3.86 -3.19
C PRO A 144 12.14 -3.99 -1.98
N THR A 145 11.23 -3.03 -1.75
CA THR A 145 10.26 -3.09 -0.65
C THR A 145 9.28 -4.24 -0.83
N TYR A 146 8.75 -4.39 -2.04
CA TYR A 146 7.88 -5.49 -2.42
C TYR A 146 8.52 -6.87 -2.15
N ALA A 147 9.78 -7.05 -2.55
CA ALA A 147 10.48 -8.32 -2.35
C ALA A 147 10.64 -8.69 -0.87
N GLN A 148 10.81 -7.71 0.02
CA GLN A 148 10.85 -7.96 1.47
C GLN A 148 9.45 -8.30 2.01
N LEU A 149 8.42 -7.59 1.53
CA LEU A 149 7.04 -7.85 1.94
C LEU A 149 6.58 -9.26 1.57
N VAL A 150 6.89 -9.73 0.37
CA VAL A 150 6.59 -11.11 -0.07
C VAL A 150 7.27 -12.13 0.86
N ARG A 151 8.56 -11.93 1.17
CA ARG A 151 9.27 -12.82 2.11
C ARG A 151 8.65 -12.83 3.50
N ALA A 152 8.18 -11.67 3.97
CA ALA A 152 7.52 -11.58 5.26
C ALA A 152 6.16 -12.29 5.28
N ILE A 153 5.45 -12.37 4.15
CA ILE A 153 4.18 -13.12 4.07
C ILE A 153 4.44 -14.63 4.06
N GLU A 154 5.54 -15.05 3.43
CA GLU A 154 5.96 -16.46 3.46
C GLU A 154 6.44 -16.91 4.84
N ASP A 155 6.75 -15.97 5.73
CA ASP A 155 7.17 -16.23 7.10
C ASP A 155 5.96 -16.34 8.05
N GLU A 156 5.71 -17.56 8.54
CA GLU A 156 4.60 -17.88 9.45
C GLU A 156 4.69 -17.16 10.80
N THR A 157 5.85 -16.60 11.17
CA THR A 157 6.00 -15.85 12.44
C THR A 157 5.14 -14.58 12.49
N TYR A 158 4.74 -14.04 11.34
CA TYR A 158 3.86 -12.88 11.25
C TYR A 158 2.37 -13.26 11.13
N LEU A 159 2.02 -14.55 11.13
CA LEU A 159 0.64 -15.00 11.04
C LEU A 159 -0.04 -14.97 12.42
N ILE A 160 -1.03 -14.09 12.58
CA ILE A 160 -1.80 -13.91 13.81
C ILE A 160 -3.29 -14.05 13.48
N ASP A 161 -3.97 -15.02 14.10
CA ASP A 161 -5.40 -15.29 13.92
C ASP A 161 -5.85 -15.40 12.44
N GLY A 162 -4.99 -15.93 11.57
CA GLY A 162 -5.28 -16.09 10.14
C GLY A 162 -4.99 -14.86 9.27
N ALA A 163 -4.47 -13.78 9.85
CA ALA A 163 -4.00 -12.60 9.13
C ALA A 163 -2.49 -12.37 9.34
N HIS A 164 -1.80 -11.94 8.29
CA HIS A 164 -0.41 -11.51 8.38
C HIS A 164 -0.33 -10.10 8.97
N VAL A 165 0.39 -9.97 10.08
CA VAL A 165 0.66 -8.70 10.79
C VAL A 165 2.16 -8.43 10.69
N ILE A 166 2.54 -7.67 9.66
CA ILE A 166 3.93 -7.55 9.24
C ILE A 166 4.49 -6.22 9.75
N PRO A 167 5.45 -6.22 10.70
CA PRO A 167 6.02 -5.01 11.25
C PRO A 167 6.98 -4.32 10.28
N ILE A 168 7.21 -3.03 10.49
CA ILE A 168 8.11 -2.21 9.67
C ILE A 168 9.49 -2.83 9.47
N GLU A 169 10.05 -3.52 10.46
CA GLU A 169 11.37 -4.14 10.32
C GLU A 169 11.44 -5.28 9.31
N ALA A 170 10.30 -5.89 8.97
CA ALA A 170 10.23 -7.01 8.03
C ALA A 170 10.23 -6.56 6.55
N TYR A 171 9.81 -5.32 6.27
CA TYR A 171 9.77 -4.78 4.90
C TYR A 171 10.60 -3.51 4.70
N HIS A 172 11.05 -2.86 5.78
CA HIS A 172 11.89 -1.69 5.68
C HIS A 172 13.28 -2.05 5.16
N THR A 173 13.83 -1.19 4.30
CA THR A 173 15.17 -1.33 3.72
C THR A 173 15.92 -0.03 3.90
N ILE A 174 17.26 -0.09 3.90
CA ILE A 174 18.13 1.10 4.02
C ILE A 174 17.79 2.18 2.98
N ALA A 175 17.21 1.80 1.84
CA ALA A 175 16.91 2.70 0.75
C ALA A 175 15.50 3.34 0.85
N LEU A 176 14.63 2.91 1.78
CA LEU A 176 13.36 3.62 2.02
C LEU A 176 13.66 5.00 2.63
N PRO A 177 13.14 6.10 2.08
CA PRO A 177 13.52 7.48 2.43
C PRO A 177 13.03 7.98 3.80
N LEU A 178 12.86 7.09 4.78
CA LEU A 178 12.44 7.44 6.13
C LEU A 178 13.57 8.12 6.91
N PRO A 179 13.29 9.21 7.65
CA PRO A 179 14.19 9.71 8.66
C PRO A 179 14.49 8.62 9.70
N GLN A 180 15.76 8.45 10.07
CA GLN A 180 16.20 7.39 10.98
C GLN A 180 15.45 7.42 12.32
N ALA A 181 15.14 8.62 12.83
CA ALA A 181 14.38 8.77 14.07
C ALA A 181 12.94 8.24 13.96
N GLU A 182 12.27 8.46 12.83
CA GLU A 182 10.89 7.97 12.63
C GLU A 182 10.85 6.46 12.41
N TYR A 183 11.84 5.90 11.71
CA TYR A 183 12.00 4.45 11.61
C TYR A 183 12.17 3.80 12.99
N TRP A 184 13.09 4.31 13.82
CA TRP A 184 13.33 3.70 15.15
C TRP A 184 12.12 3.81 16.07
N ARG A 185 11.41 4.94 16.06
CA ARG A 185 10.16 5.10 16.83
C ARG A 185 9.10 4.10 16.38
N ALA A 186 8.89 3.95 15.08
CA ALA A 186 7.97 2.96 14.54
C ALA A 186 8.38 1.55 14.95
N ARG A 187 9.66 1.20 14.82
CA ARG A 187 10.18 -0.10 15.22
C ARG A 187 10.00 -0.39 16.72
N GLU A 188 10.24 0.60 17.57
CA GLU A 188 10.03 0.45 19.02
C GLU A 188 8.56 0.16 19.34
N ARG A 189 7.64 0.92 18.74
CA ARG A 189 6.19 0.66 18.86
C ARG A 189 5.84 -0.74 18.38
N THR A 190 6.37 -1.15 17.23
CA THR A 190 6.04 -2.47 16.67
C THR A 190 6.56 -3.61 17.54
N ARG A 191 7.76 -3.46 18.12
CA ARG A 191 8.40 -4.45 19.01
C ARG A 191 7.64 -4.62 20.32
N GLU A 192 7.07 -3.55 20.85
CA GLU A 192 6.31 -3.59 22.09
C GLU A 192 4.92 -4.23 21.92
N GLY A 193 4.50 -4.51 20.69
CA GLY A 193 3.22 -5.15 20.39
C GLY A 193 2.03 -4.35 20.93
N ARG A 194 2.19 -3.02 21.07
CA ARG A 194 1.14 -2.17 21.64
C ARG A 194 -0.12 -2.30 20.78
N ASP A 195 -1.23 -2.59 21.46
CA ASP A 195 -2.57 -2.67 20.92
C ASP A 195 -2.81 -3.69 19.79
N ARG A 196 -2.65 -4.99 20.09
CA ARG A 196 -3.19 -6.07 19.23
C ARG A 196 -4.66 -5.83 18.84
N GLU A 197 -5.47 -5.33 19.76
CA GLU A 197 -6.87 -4.99 19.46
C GLU A 197 -6.99 -3.83 18.47
N LEU A 198 -6.14 -2.81 18.57
CA LEU A 198 -6.08 -1.71 17.60
C LEU A 198 -5.63 -2.23 16.23
N ILE A 199 -4.57 -3.03 16.18
CA ILE A 199 -4.05 -3.64 14.95
C ILE A 199 -5.16 -4.46 14.25
N LEU A 200 -5.82 -5.35 14.99
CA LEU A 200 -6.92 -6.14 14.45
C LEU A 200 -8.13 -5.27 14.08
N SER A 201 -8.39 -4.18 14.82
CA SER A 201 -9.43 -3.21 14.46
C SER A 201 -9.09 -2.45 13.17
N THR A 202 -7.81 -2.10 12.93
CA THR A 202 -7.33 -1.48 11.70
C THR A 202 -7.56 -2.41 10.52
N LEU A 203 -7.26 -3.69 10.65
CA LEU A 203 -7.56 -4.69 9.61
C LEU A 203 -9.07 -4.83 9.35
N ARG A 204 -9.91 -4.77 10.40
CA ARG A 204 -11.39 -4.78 10.27
C ARG A 204 -11.95 -3.50 9.65
N ALA A 205 -11.26 -2.38 9.81
CA ALA A 205 -11.57 -1.11 9.15
C ALA A 205 -10.97 -1.03 7.73
N GLY A 206 -9.98 -1.86 7.43
CA GLY A 206 -9.30 -1.95 6.15
C GLY A 206 -10.24 -2.32 5.00
N ALA A 207 -9.84 -1.91 3.80
CA ALA A 207 -10.56 -2.17 2.57
C ALA A 207 -10.60 -3.66 2.25
N LYS A 208 -11.65 -4.09 1.52
CA LYS A 208 -11.65 -5.42 0.92
C LYS A 208 -10.80 -5.40 -0.35
N SER A 209 -9.93 -6.40 -0.51
CA SER A 209 -9.13 -6.64 -1.69
C SER A 209 -10.04 -6.99 -2.88
N GLY A 210 -10.39 -5.98 -3.67
CA GLY A 210 -11.15 -6.15 -4.91
C GLY A 210 -12.67 -6.01 -4.76
N ALA A 211 -13.22 -5.19 -5.65
CA ALA A 211 -14.56 -5.26 -6.19
C ALA A 211 -14.44 -5.47 -7.71
#